data_AF-A0A928RNU8-F1
#
_entry.id   AF-A0A928RNU8-F1
#
_cell.length_a   1.000
_cell.length_b   1.000
_cell.length_c   1.000
_cell.angle_alpha   90.00
_cell.angle_beta   90.00
_cell.angle_gamma   90.00
#
_symmetry.space_group_name_H-M   'P 1'
#
loop_
_entity.id
_entity.type
_entity.pdbx_description
1 polymer ?
#
loop_
_entity_poly.entity_id
_entity_poly.type
_entity_poly.pdbx_seq_one_letter_code
_entity_poly.pdbx_strand_id
1 'polypeptide(L)'
;MLFFAFGICYKTLRRQTWKIFQNQFQKQTTTASKCKYFTSKEENQNYLEIHHLVPREFSYEFDTSIEFVDNYIPLCPHCHRKIHKAVDRERIPMINFLFNIKKDKFKENNLLKTVNDKNLDIKLLHKFYHVNEEEI
;
A
#
# COMPACT_ATOMS: atom_id res chain seq x y z
N MET A 1 34.56 14.31 21.68
CA MET A 1 33.56 13.88 22.69
C MET A 1 32.33 14.74 22.52
N LEU A 2 31.19 14.17 22.15
CA LEU A 2 29.85 14.66 22.47
C LEU A 2 28.85 13.54 22.12
N PHE A 3 28.69 12.64 23.08
CA PHE A 3 27.69 11.58 23.10
C PHE A 3 26.45 12.10 23.86
N PHE A 4 25.27 11.62 23.43
CA PHE A 4 23.96 11.65 24.11
C PHE A 4 23.22 13.00 24.28
N ALA A 5 22.24 13.26 23.40
CA ALA A 5 20.92 13.86 23.77
C ALA A 5 19.92 13.94 22.59
N PHE A 6 19.67 12.86 21.83
CA PHE A 6 18.48 12.79 20.94
C PHE A 6 17.78 11.43 21.06
N GLY A 7 17.61 11.00 22.31
CA GLY A 7 16.79 9.84 22.69
C GLY A 7 15.33 10.18 22.97
N ILE A 8 14.90 11.43 22.80
CA ILE A 8 13.48 11.83 22.86
C ILE A 8 12.82 11.45 21.52
N CYS A 9 12.69 10.14 21.40
CA CYS A 9 11.61 9.42 20.73
C CYS A 9 11.34 9.73 19.25
N TYR A 10 12.25 9.28 18.38
CA TYR A 10 11.91 8.92 16.99
C TYR A 10 10.61 8.09 16.90
N LYS A 11 10.30 7.28 17.93
CA LYS A 11 9.03 6.54 18.03
C LYS A 11 7.80 7.43 18.23
N THR A 12 7.87 8.56 18.94
CA THR A 12 6.73 9.46 19.17
C THR A 12 6.45 10.32 17.95
N LEU A 13 7.48 10.88 17.31
CA LEU A 13 7.36 11.61 16.03
C LEU A 13 6.81 10.70 14.93
N ARG A 14 7.31 9.46 14.82
CA ARG A 14 6.74 8.44 13.91
C ARG A 14 5.29 8.13 14.25
N ARG A 15 4.91 7.98 15.52
CA ARG A 15 3.51 7.74 15.91
C ARG A 15 2.59 8.91 15.56
N GLN A 16 3.01 10.16 15.81
CA GLN A 16 2.20 11.34 15.52
C GLN A 16 2.02 11.54 14.01
N THR A 17 3.09 11.40 13.23
CA THR A 17 3.00 11.46 11.77
C THR A 17 2.20 10.30 11.19
N TRP A 18 2.28 9.10 11.80
CA TRP A 18 1.43 7.96 11.44
C TRP A 18 -0.04 8.19 11.73
N LYS A 19 -0.42 8.76 12.89
CA LYS A 19 -1.83 9.09 13.17
C LYS A 19 -2.38 10.15 12.23
N ILE A 20 -1.58 11.15 11.88
CA ILE A 20 -1.95 12.18 10.88
C ILE A 20 -2.14 11.54 9.50
N PHE A 21 -1.21 10.68 9.09
CA PHE A 21 -1.29 9.92 7.85
C PHE A 21 -2.51 8.99 7.79
N GLN A 22 -2.80 8.27 8.88
CA GLN A 22 -3.98 7.40 9.00
C GLN A 22 -5.28 8.20 8.91
N ASN A 23 -5.37 9.36 9.56
CA ASN A 23 -6.52 10.26 9.48
C ASN A 23 -6.73 10.81 8.05
N GLN A 24 -5.66 11.12 7.33
CA GLN A 24 -5.73 11.53 5.92
C GLN A 24 -6.23 10.39 5.03
N PHE A 25 -5.72 9.17 5.25
CA PHE A 25 -6.16 7.99 4.50
C PHE A 25 -7.62 7.62 4.79
N GLN A 26 -8.07 7.78 6.03
CA GLN A 26 -9.44 7.44 6.40
C GLN A 26 -10.47 8.34 5.73
N LYS A 27 -10.18 9.64 5.52
CA LYS A 27 -11.04 10.51 4.70
C LYS A 27 -11.10 10.06 3.24
N GLN A 28 -10.05 9.41 2.74
CA GLN A 28 -9.94 8.91 1.37
C GLN A 28 -10.56 7.51 1.16
N THR A 29 -10.81 6.75 2.24
CA THR A 29 -11.43 5.40 2.17
C THR A 29 -12.90 5.37 1.75
N THR A 30 -13.56 6.53 1.65
CA THR A 30 -14.98 6.62 1.25
C THR A 30 -15.24 6.11 -0.17
N THR A 31 -14.20 5.97 -1.01
CA THR A 31 -14.33 5.48 -2.39
C THR A 31 -13.75 4.09 -2.66
N ALA A 32 -12.81 3.56 -1.84
CA ALA A 32 -12.14 2.29 -2.12
C ALA A 32 -12.54 1.12 -1.20
N SER A 33 -13.02 1.36 0.01
CA SER A 33 -13.37 0.29 0.95
C SER A 33 -14.67 0.57 1.71
N LYS A 34 -15.80 0.35 1.05
CA LYS A 34 -17.12 0.28 1.71
C LYS A 34 -17.22 -0.91 2.70
N CYS A 35 -16.18 -1.74 2.80
CA CYS A 35 -16.12 -2.89 3.70
C CYS A 35 -15.78 -2.46 5.14
N LYS A 36 -16.77 -2.59 6.03
CA LYS A 36 -16.61 -2.42 7.48
C LYS A 36 -16.35 -3.79 8.11
N TYR A 37 -15.22 -3.96 8.80
CA TYR A 37 -14.88 -5.23 9.45
C TYR A 37 -15.19 -5.20 10.95
N PHE A 38 -14.54 -4.30 11.72
CA PHE A 38 -14.93 -3.99 13.10
C PHE A 38 -14.47 -2.57 13.51
N THR A 39 -14.98 -2.07 14.62
CA THR A 39 -14.58 -0.77 15.19
C THR A 39 -13.37 -0.94 16.12
N SER A 40 -12.28 -0.22 15.85
CA SER A 40 -11.09 -0.16 16.70
C SER A 40 -11.41 0.46 18.06
N LYS A 41 -10.91 -0.16 19.15
CA LYS A 41 -11.02 0.41 20.50
C LYS A 41 -10.20 1.69 20.67
N GLU A 42 -9.05 1.80 20.00
CA GLU A 42 -8.14 2.95 20.15
C GLU A 42 -8.69 4.20 19.46
N GLU A 43 -9.17 4.04 18.23
CA GLU A 43 -9.57 5.18 17.37
C GLU A 43 -11.10 5.37 17.29
N ASN A 44 -11.88 4.43 17.84
CA ASN A 44 -13.35 4.39 17.76
C ASN A 44 -13.89 4.51 16.32
N GLN A 45 -13.15 3.96 15.36
CA GLN A 45 -13.43 4.01 13.93
C GLN A 45 -13.19 2.64 13.28
N ASN A 46 -13.52 2.46 12.00
CA ASN A 46 -13.28 1.20 11.28
C ASN A 46 -11.78 0.83 11.33
N TYR A 47 -11.49 -0.40 11.76
CA TYR A 47 -10.13 -0.91 11.81
C TYR A 47 -9.61 -1.25 10.40
N LEU A 48 -8.42 -0.73 10.07
CA LEU A 48 -7.79 -0.86 8.78
C LEU A 48 -6.31 -1.20 8.96
N GLU A 49 -5.77 -1.99 8.04
CA GLU A 49 -4.38 -2.40 7.93
C GLU A 49 -3.77 -1.73 6.69
N ILE A 50 -2.52 -1.28 6.79
CA ILE A 50 -1.84 -0.66 5.66
C ILE A 50 -1.14 -1.74 4.85
N HIS A 51 -1.42 -1.72 3.54
CA HIS A 51 -0.87 -2.64 2.56
C HIS A 51 -0.09 -1.84 1.50
N HIS A 52 1.13 -2.26 1.17
CA HIS A 52 1.87 -1.70 0.03
C HIS A 52 1.38 -2.35 -1.26
N LEU A 53 0.85 -1.58 -2.21
CA LEU A 53 0.40 -2.14 -3.49
C LEU A 53 1.57 -2.70 -4.29
N VAL A 54 2.65 -1.94 -4.45
CA VAL A 54 3.96 -2.42 -4.91
C VAL A 54 4.70 -2.92 -3.67
N PRO A 55 4.91 -4.23 -3.52
CA PRO A 55 5.48 -4.79 -2.30
C PRO A 55 6.90 -4.27 -2.05
N ARG A 56 7.19 -3.97 -0.78
CA ARG A 56 8.45 -3.37 -0.34
C ARG A 56 9.69 -4.19 -0.72
N GLU A 57 9.56 -5.52 -0.77
CA GLU A 57 10.63 -6.43 -1.16
C GLU A 57 11.17 -6.19 -2.57
N PHE A 58 10.37 -5.58 -3.45
CA PHE A 58 10.76 -5.21 -4.81
C PHE A 58 11.28 -3.76 -4.91
N SER A 59 11.57 -3.08 -3.79
CA SER A 59 12.07 -1.70 -3.82
C SER A 59 13.34 -1.53 -4.65
N TYR A 60 14.18 -2.58 -4.71
CA TYR A 60 15.44 -2.58 -5.46
C TYR A 60 15.22 -2.72 -6.98
N GLU A 61 14.00 -3.00 -7.44
CA GLU A 61 13.66 -3.04 -8.88
C GLU A 61 13.33 -1.64 -9.44
N PHE A 62 13.31 -0.60 -8.60
CA PHE A 62 12.96 0.77 -8.98
C PHE A 62 14.08 1.75 -8.67
N ASP A 63 14.35 2.66 -9.60
CA ASP A 63 15.30 3.76 -9.40
C ASP A 63 14.73 4.88 -8.49
N THR A 64 13.40 4.93 -8.33
CA THR A 64 12.71 5.83 -7.41
C THR A 64 12.21 5.08 -6.18
N SER A 65 12.19 5.76 -5.03
CA SER A 65 11.69 5.17 -3.78
C SER A 65 10.21 4.81 -3.90
N ILE A 66 9.85 3.58 -3.54
CA ILE A 66 8.46 3.12 -3.47
C ILE A 66 7.78 3.42 -2.12
N GLU A 67 8.45 4.09 -1.18
CA GLU A 67 7.94 4.47 0.15
C GLU A 67 7.27 5.84 0.13
N PHE A 68 6.20 5.98 -0.65
CA PHE A 68 5.38 7.20 -0.74
C PHE A 68 3.91 6.90 -0.47
N VAL A 69 3.18 7.94 -0.05
CA VAL A 69 1.79 7.87 0.44
C VAL A 69 0.89 7.03 -0.47
N ASP A 70 0.97 7.24 -1.78
CA ASP A 70 0.05 6.61 -2.72
C ASP A 70 0.30 5.12 -2.94
N ASN A 71 1.48 4.58 -2.62
CA ASN A 71 1.74 3.14 -2.64
C ASN A 71 1.09 2.40 -1.47
N TYR A 72 0.76 3.11 -0.39
CA TYR A 72 0.02 2.54 0.73
C TYR A 72 -1.49 2.51 0.39
N ILE A 73 -2.13 1.42 0.78
CA ILE A 73 -3.57 1.20 0.63
C ILE A 73 -4.13 0.71 1.96
N PRO A 74 -5.08 1.42 2.57
CA PRO A 74 -5.78 0.94 3.74
C PRO A 74 -6.78 -0.13 3.31
N LEU A 75 -6.64 -1.32 3.87
CA LEU A 75 -7.54 -2.45 3.63
C LEU A 75 -8.11 -2.91 4.97
N CYS A 76 -9.34 -3.41 4.98
CA CYS A 76 -9.81 -4.14 6.16
C CYS A 76 -9.05 -5.49 6.27
N PRO A 77 -9.02 -6.13 7.45
CA PRO A 77 -8.30 -7.40 7.63
C PRO A 77 -8.73 -8.51 6.67
N HIS A 78 -10.02 -8.56 6.29
CA HIS A 78 -10.51 -9.51 5.29
C HIS A 78 -9.90 -9.24 3.90
N CYS A 79 -9.96 -8.00 3.41
CA CYS A 79 -9.41 -7.61 2.12
C CYS A 79 -7.89 -7.75 2.07
N HIS A 80 -7.19 -7.38 3.15
CA HIS A 80 -5.74 -7.52 3.24
C HIS A 80 -5.31 -8.98 3.19
N ARG A 81 -6.03 -9.88 3.87
CA ARG A 81 -5.77 -11.33 3.73
C ARG A 81 -6.15 -11.84 2.34
N LYS A 82 -7.28 -11.38 1.78
CA LYS A 82 -7.77 -11.82 0.47
C LYS A 82 -6.74 -11.59 -0.64
N ILE A 83 -6.15 -10.39 -0.72
CA ILE A 83 -5.17 -10.06 -1.78
C ILE A 83 -3.90 -10.94 -1.72
N HIS A 84 -3.58 -11.51 -0.56
CA HIS A 84 -2.41 -12.39 -0.36
C HIS A 84 -2.73 -13.89 -0.36
N LYS A 85 -3.95 -14.29 -0.03
CA LYS A 85 -4.27 -15.69 0.33
C LYS A 85 -5.44 -16.33 -0.42
N ALA A 86 -6.25 -15.54 -1.13
CA ALA A 86 -7.33 -16.12 -1.92
C ALA A 86 -6.79 -16.85 -3.17
N VAL A 87 -7.68 -17.52 -3.90
CA VAL A 87 -7.36 -18.08 -5.22
C VAL A 87 -7.15 -16.97 -6.25
N ASP A 88 -6.39 -17.23 -7.31
CA ASP A 88 -5.96 -16.19 -8.24
C ASP A 88 -7.12 -15.53 -8.99
N ARG A 89 -8.15 -16.31 -9.37
CA ARG A 89 -9.42 -15.77 -9.93
C ARG A 89 -10.10 -14.72 -9.04
N GLU A 90 -9.85 -14.72 -7.74
CA GLU A 90 -10.36 -13.71 -6.81
C GLU A 90 -9.37 -12.57 -6.53
N ARG A 91 -8.06 -12.85 -6.64
CA ARG A 91 -6.99 -11.88 -6.37
C ARG A 91 -6.79 -10.94 -7.56
N ILE A 92 -6.79 -11.46 -8.78
CA ILE A 92 -6.51 -10.69 -9.99
C ILE A 92 -7.50 -9.52 -10.17
N PRO A 93 -8.83 -9.70 -10.06
CA PRO A 93 -9.75 -8.57 -10.17
C PRO A 93 -9.50 -7.48 -9.12
N MET A 94 -9.11 -7.88 -7.90
CA MET A 94 -8.79 -6.95 -6.81
C MET A 94 -7.48 -6.19 -7.09
N ILE A 95 -6.43 -6.87 -7.55
CA ILE A 95 -5.15 -6.24 -7.91
C ILE A 95 -5.35 -5.25 -9.07
N ASN A 96 -6.07 -5.66 -10.12
CA ASN A 96 -6.43 -4.82 -11.27
C ASN A 96 -7.17 -3.56 -10.84
N PHE A 97 -8.16 -3.70 -9.98
CA PHE A 97 -8.94 -2.58 -9.47
C PHE A 97 -8.07 -1.58 -8.70
N LEU A 98 -7.25 -2.06 -7.75
CA LEU A 98 -6.37 -1.20 -6.96
C LEU A 98 -5.31 -0.51 -7.83
N PHE A 99 -4.72 -1.22 -8.79
CA PHE A 99 -3.77 -0.65 -9.74
C PHE A 99 -4.42 0.45 -10.58
N ASN A 100 -5.62 0.20 -11.12
CA ASN A 100 -6.30 1.19 -11.95
C ASN A 100 -6.65 2.48 -11.19
N ILE A 101 -6.95 2.38 -9.89
CA ILE A 101 -7.16 3.55 -9.02
C ILE A 101 -5.86 4.33 -8.78
N LYS A 102 -4.72 3.63 -8.67
CA LYS A 102 -3.44 4.23 -8.27
C LYS A 102 -2.53 4.61 -9.42
N LYS A 103 -2.78 4.12 -10.64
CA LYS A 103 -1.90 4.28 -11.81
C LYS A 103 -1.50 5.74 -12.08
N ASP A 104 -2.43 6.68 -11.95
CA ASP A 104 -2.15 8.10 -12.23
C ASP A 104 -1.19 8.68 -11.18
N LYS A 105 -1.34 8.28 -9.91
CA LYS A 105 -0.42 8.64 -8.83
C LYS A 105 0.95 8.01 -8.97
N PHE A 106 1.02 6.77 -9.46
CA PHE A 106 2.30 6.14 -9.78
C PHE A 106 2.99 6.85 -10.96
N LYS A 107 2.22 7.36 -11.92
CA LYS A 107 2.76 8.18 -13.01
C LYS A 107 3.36 9.49 -12.50
N GLU A 108 2.66 10.19 -11.63
CA GLU A 108 3.10 11.44 -11.01
C GLU A 108 4.40 11.26 -10.20
N ASN A 109 4.56 10.12 -9.52
CA ASN A 109 5.75 9.78 -8.73
C ASN A 109 6.87 9.11 -9.56
N ASN A 110 6.80 9.18 -10.90
CA ASN A 110 7.78 8.60 -11.84
C ASN A 110 8.02 7.09 -11.70
N LEU A 111 7.13 6.32 -11.06
CA LEU A 111 7.22 4.85 -11.05
C LEU A 111 6.83 4.21 -12.39
N LEU A 112 6.18 4.97 -13.27
CA LEU A 112 5.82 4.53 -14.61
C LEU A 112 6.82 5.01 -15.67
N LYS A 113 7.94 5.64 -15.28
CA LYS A 113 8.94 6.16 -16.22
C LYS A 113 10.25 5.40 -16.04
N THR A 114 10.61 4.67 -17.09
CA THR A 114 11.87 3.99 -17.33
C THR A 114 13.07 4.84 -16.90
N VAL A 115 13.75 4.35 -15.89
CA VAL A 115 15.20 4.28 -15.91
C VAL A 115 15.45 2.76 -15.87
N ASN A 116 16.14 2.20 -16.88
CA ASN A 116 16.46 0.77 -17.04
C ASN A 116 15.37 -0.22 -17.52
N ASP A 117 14.51 0.15 -18.48
CA ASP A 117 13.61 -0.78 -19.24
C ASP A 117 12.49 -1.52 -18.48
N LYS A 118 12.32 -1.33 -17.17
CA LYS A 118 11.18 -1.87 -16.42
C LYS A 118 10.22 -0.77 -15.97
N ASN A 119 9.09 -0.65 -16.66
CA ASN A 119 7.96 0.16 -16.18
C ASN A 119 7.08 -0.68 -15.26
N LEU A 120 6.57 -0.10 -14.17
CA LEU A 120 5.49 -0.74 -13.42
C LEU A 120 4.25 -0.82 -14.30
N ASP A 121 3.92 -2.02 -14.76
CA ASP A 121 2.66 -2.31 -15.43
C ASP A 121 1.87 -3.37 -14.65
N ILE A 122 0.67 -3.67 -15.14
CA ILE A 122 -0.20 -4.63 -14.45
C ILE A 122 0.39 -6.04 -14.43
N LYS A 123 1.15 -6.42 -15.46
CA LYS A 123 1.77 -7.75 -15.57
C LYS A 123 2.90 -7.91 -14.56
N LEU A 124 3.71 -6.87 -14.38
CA LEU A 124 4.75 -6.85 -13.36
C LEU A 124 4.13 -6.92 -11.96
N LEU A 125 3.02 -6.22 -11.74
CA LEU A 125 2.30 -6.31 -10.48
C LEU A 125 1.78 -7.74 -10.25
N HIS A 126 1.14 -8.37 -11.23
CA HIS A 126 0.73 -9.77 -11.13
C HIS A 126 1.90 -10.71 -10.77
N LYS A 127 3.06 -10.50 -11.39
CA LYS A 127 4.28 -11.24 -11.05
C LYS A 127 4.68 -11.05 -9.59
N PHE A 128 4.63 -9.82 -9.05
CA PHE A 128 4.93 -9.55 -7.64
C PHE A 128 3.96 -10.24 -6.67
N TYR A 129 2.69 -10.42 -7.07
CA TYR A 129 1.73 -11.17 -6.26
C TYR A 129 1.75 -12.68 -6.53
N HIS A 130 2.58 -13.16 -7.44
CA HIS A 130 2.63 -14.57 -7.84
C HIS A 130 1.25 -15.12 -8.25
N VAL A 131 0.49 -14.34 -9.05
CA VAL A 131 -0.81 -14.78 -9.58
C VAL A 131 -0.65 -15.29 -11.01
N ASN A 132 -1.41 -16.35 -11.35
CA ASN A 132 -1.47 -16.89 -12.71
C ASN A 132 -2.67 -16.33 -13.48
N GLU A 133 -2.42 -15.62 -14.58
CA GLU A 133 -3.47 -15.06 -15.45
C GLU A 133 -4.24 -16.13 -16.23
N GLU A 134 -3.70 -17.34 -16.36
CA GLU A 134 -4.36 -18.45 -17.07
C GLU A 134 -5.51 -19.09 -16.28
N GLU A 135 -5.69 -18.71 -15.01
CA GLU A 135 -6.77 -19.22 -14.12
C GLU A 135 -8.06 -18.39 -14.18
N ILE A 136 -8.21 -17.48 -15.15
CA ILE A 136 -9.40 -16.63 -15.35
C ILE A 136 -10.32 -17.21 -16.42
#